data_AF-A0A2V2S3R9-F1
#
_entry.id   AF-A0A2V2S3R9-F1
#
_cell.length_a   1.000
_cell.length_b   1.000
_cell.length_c   1.000
_cell.angle_alpha   90.00
_cell.angle_beta   90.00
_cell.angle_gamma   90.00
#
_symmetry.space_group_name_H-M   'P 1'
#
loop_
_entity.id
_entity.type
_entity.pdbx_description
1 polymer ?
#
loop_
_entity_poly.entity_id
_entity_poly.type
_entity_poly.pdbx_seq_one_letter_code
_entity_poly.pdbx_strand_id
1 'polypeptide(L)'
;MWRENDNELNKLLLQASVPDRQARYWDEFPKCVVHELQATGTGDMLPADSKKLSRADGAPVIRPLLFDFFAKRRKLVLVGAACFCMLAAILLGVWAGNSSSEGDLQMVSIRKCFSEIESLFPNQVQSIAFDNQGPHLVLADRPDVPAATPLYVRICGPAGCQRFVTFSGQKVQINADTLEVLLDHQGQIMLVGPRWVWTSGQPVRVGGYRIEAKSLAGAS
;
A
#
# COMPACT_ATOMS: atom_id res chain seq x y z
N MET A 1 9.84 -39.37 -12.20
CA MET A 1 10.11 -38.66 -13.47
C MET A 1 8.80 -38.59 -14.22
N TRP A 2 7.99 -37.55 -13.97
CA TRP A 2 6.71 -37.34 -14.66
C TRP A 2 6.99 -36.33 -15.78
N ARG A 3 6.80 -36.77 -17.03
CA ARG A 3 6.91 -35.94 -18.22
C ARG A 3 5.46 -35.68 -18.64
N GLU A 4 4.83 -34.67 -18.03
CA GLU A 4 3.51 -34.18 -18.46
C GLU A 4 3.59 -33.81 -19.94
N ASN A 5 2.65 -34.30 -20.74
CA ASN A 5 2.66 -34.17 -22.19
C ASN A 5 1.97 -32.85 -22.57
N ASP A 6 2.72 -31.88 -23.09
CA ASP A 6 2.22 -30.53 -23.44
C ASP A 6 0.98 -30.56 -24.37
N ASN A 7 0.82 -31.62 -25.16
CA ASN A 7 -0.35 -31.83 -26.01
C ASN A 7 -1.63 -32.14 -25.23
N GLU A 8 -1.54 -32.78 -24.06
CA GLU A 8 -2.70 -32.99 -23.20
C GLU A 8 -3.12 -31.71 -22.49
N LEU A 9 -2.15 -30.92 -22.01
CA LEU A 9 -2.45 -29.63 -21.39
C LEU A 9 -3.12 -28.66 -22.37
N ASN A 10 -2.63 -28.59 -23.61
CA ASN A 10 -3.24 -27.74 -24.63
C ASN A 10 -4.67 -28.22 -24.99
N LYS A 11 -4.92 -29.53 -25.00
CA LYS A 11 -6.28 -30.07 -25.16
C LYS A 11 -7.20 -29.68 -24.00
N LEU A 12 -6.71 -29.69 -22.77
CA LEU A 12 -7.48 -29.28 -21.59
C LEU A 12 -7.79 -27.78 -21.59
N LEU A 13 -6.83 -26.95 -21.99
CA LEU A 13 -7.02 -25.49 -22.10
C LEU A 13 -8.02 -25.13 -23.20
N LEU A 14 -8.02 -25.85 -24.33
CA LEU A 14 -8.99 -25.66 -25.41
C LEU A 14 -10.39 -26.21 -25.08
N GLN A 15 -10.49 -27.12 -24.11
CA GLN A 15 -11.76 -27.65 -23.62
C GLN A 15 -12.37 -26.76 -22.52
N ALA A 16 -11.59 -25.89 -21.90
CA ALA A 16 -12.11 -24.92 -20.93
C ALA A 16 -12.98 -23.90 -21.66
N SER A 17 -14.29 -23.96 -21.42
CA SER A 17 -15.24 -22.99 -21.94
C SER A 17 -14.94 -21.62 -21.34
N VAL A 18 -14.68 -20.63 -22.20
CA VAL A 18 -14.62 -19.23 -21.79
C VAL A 18 -15.96 -18.88 -21.16
N PRO A 19 -16.01 -18.46 -19.88
CA PRO A 19 -17.27 -18.12 -19.24
C PRO A 19 -17.98 -17.04 -20.04
N ASP A 20 -19.28 -17.22 -20.29
CA ASP A 20 -20.09 -16.19 -20.94
C ASP A 20 -20.19 -14.98 -20.01
N ARG A 21 -19.43 -13.93 -20.33
CA ARG A 21 -19.40 -12.69 -19.54
C ARG A 21 -20.30 -11.67 -20.20
N GLN A 22 -21.39 -11.34 -19.51
CA GLN A 22 -22.34 -10.31 -19.94
C GLN A 22 -21.63 -8.95 -20.04
N ALA A 23 -22.04 -8.10 -20.99
CA ALA A 23 -21.45 -6.79 -21.23
C ALA A 23 -21.30 -5.92 -19.96
N ARG A 24 -22.26 -6.05 -19.04
CA ARG A 24 -22.25 -5.35 -17.74
C ARG A 24 -21.02 -5.65 -16.87
N TYR A 25 -20.40 -6.82 -17.03
CA TYR A 25 -19.15 -7.18 -16.34
C TYR A 25 -18.01 -6.23 -16.72
N TRP A 26 -17.86 -5.94 -18.01
CA TRP A 26 -16.81 -5.04 -18.51
C TRP A 26 -17.05 -3.58 -18.11
N ASP A 27 -18.29 -3.21 -17.81
CA ASP A 27 -18.62 -1.87 -17.31
C ASP A 27 -18.33 -1.69 -15.81
N GLU A 28 -18.26 -2.78 -15.05
CA GLU A 28 -18.04 -2.77 -13.60
C GLU A 28 -16.56 -2.95 -13.24
N PHE A 29 -15.83 -3.78 -13.99
CA PHE A 29 -14.41 -4.06 -13.71
C PHE A 29 -13.52 -2.80 -13.65
N PRO A 30 -13.55 -1.87 -14.63
CA PRO A 30 -12.75 -0.65 -14.56
C PRO A 30 -13.13 0.25 -13.37
N LYS A 31 -14.40 0.23 -12.95
CA LYS A 31 -14.87 1.03 -11.81
C LYS A 31 -14.30 0.52 -10.50
N CYS A 32 -14.18 -0.80 -10.33
CA CYS A 32 -13.51 -1.40 -9.19
C CYS A 32 -12.03 -0.99 -9.11
N VAL A 33 -11.31 -1.04 -10.23
CA VAL A 33 -9.90 -0.62 -10.31
C VAL A 33 -9.75 0.87 -10.00
N VAL A 34 -10.61 1.73 -10.55
CA VAL A 34 -10.57 3.18 -10.34
C VAL A 34 -10.95 3.55 -8.90
N HIS A 35 -11.95 2.89 -8.31
CA HIS A 35 -12.34 3.14 -6.92
C HIS A 35 -11.20 2.81 -5.95
N GLU A 36 -10.47 1.71 -6.20
CA GLU A 36 -9.29 1.34 -5.42
C GLU A 36 -8.16 2.38 -5.58
N LEU A 37 -7.93 2.86 -6.80
CA LEU A 37 -6.97 3.93 -7.09
C LEU A 37 -7.32 5.24 -6.37
N GLN A 38 -8.60 5.62 -6.33
CA GLN A 38 -9.06 6.85 -5.70
C GLN A 38 -9.04 6.78 -4.17
N ALA A 39 -9.41 5.63 -3.59
CA ALA A 39 -9.25 5.39 -2.16
C ALA A 39 -7.77 5.50 -1.73
N THR A 40 -6.84 5.12 -2.62
CA THR A 40 -5.41 5.10 -2.33
C THR A 40 -4.67 6.41 -2.65
N GLY A 41 -5.16 7.20 -3.61
CA GLY A 41 -4.46 8.38 -4.15
C GLY A 41 -4.58 9.68 -3.36
N THR A 42 -5.40 9.73 -2.31
CA THR A 42 -5.72 11.01 -1.61
C THR A 42 -4.85 11.27 -0.37
N GLY A 43 -3.93 10.37 -0.02
CA GLY A 43 -3.17 10.42 1.23
C GLY A 43 -1.80 11.12 1.21
N ASP A 44 -0.99 10.93 0.17
CA ASP A 44 0.46 11.22 0.25
C ASP A 44 1.04 12.01 -0.95
N MET A 45 0.28 12.94 -1.52
CA MET A 45 0.81 13.86 -2.54
C MET A 45 1.08 15.24 -1.93
N LEU A 46 2.18 15.35 -1.16
CA LEU A 46 2.81 16.65 -0.92
C LEU A 46 3.45 17.14 -2.23
N PRO A 47 3.20 18.39 -2.67
CA PRO A 47 3.76 18.91 -3.92
C PRO A 47 5.28 19.07 -3.79
N ALA A 48 5.97 18.58 -4.83
CA ALA A 48 7.39 18.77 -5.02
C ALA A 48 7.74 20.27 -5.01
N ASP A 49 8.62 20.59 -4.06
CA ASP A 49 9.26 21.86 -3.80
C ASP A 49 9.95 22.41 -5.08
N SER A 50 9.44 23.52 -5.60
CA SER A 50 10.12 24.28 -6.66
C SER A 50 11.03 25.32 -6.02
N LYS A 51 12.31 25.00 -6.03
CA LYS A 51 13.45 25.90 -5.76
C LYS A 51 13.23 27.28 -6.39
N LYS A 52 13.31 28.32 -5.56
CA LYS A 52 13.90 29.61 -5.99
C LYS A 52 15.03 30.00 -5.04
N LEU A 53 16.22 29.64 -5.49
CA LEU A 53 17.51 30.13 -5.03
C LEU A 53 17.61 31.61 -5.41
N SER A 54 17.69 32.50 -4.43
CA SER A 54 18.31 33.82 -4.61
C SER A 54 19.27 34.07 -3.46
N ARG A 55 20.53 33.79 -3.78
CA ARG A 55 21.72 34.36 -3.15
C ARG A 55 21.67 35.88 -3.33
N ALA A 56 21.77 36.63 -2.23
CA ALA A 56 22.22 38.00 -2.25
C ALA A 56 23.09 38.22 -1.01
N ASP A 57 24.39 38.24 -1.27
CA ASP A 57 25.42 38.83 -0.42
C ASP A 57 25.07 40.29 -0.09
N GLY A 58 25.30 40.72 1.16
CA GLY A 58 25.19 42.12 1.54
C GLY A 58 24.88 42.36 3.02
N ALA A 59 25.89 42.27 3.87
CA ALA A 59 25.82 42.89 5.21
C ALA A 59 25.69 44.43 5.06
N PRO A 60 24.97 45.08 5.99
CA PRO A 60 25.67 46.07 6.78
C PRO A 60 25.35 46.03 8.28
N VAL A 61 26.39 46.38 9.03
CA VAL A 61 26.42 46.71 10.45
C VAL A 61 25.57 47.95 10.73
N ILE A 62 24.52 47.86 11.55
CA ILE A 62 24.03 48.97 12.39
C ILE A 62 23.56 48.43 13.75
N ARG A 63 24.02 49.13 14.79
CA ARG A 63 23.87 48.92 16.24
C ARG A 63 22.45 49.22 16.77
N PRO A 64 22.14 48.81 18.01
CA PRO A 64 20.80 48.75 18.58
C PRO A 64 20.39 50.08 19.22
N LEU A 65 19.12 50.48 19.07
CA LEU A 65 18.46 51.45 19.94
C LEU A 65 16.94 51.37 19.73
N LEU A 66 16.21 51.49 20.84
CA LEU A 66 14.75 51.53 21.04
C LEU A 66 14.08 50.13 21.12
N PHE A 67 13.75 49.51 22.27
CA PHE A 67 13.31 50.02 23.58
C PHE A 67 12.47 51.29 23.47
N ASP A 68 11.19 51.13 23.14
CA ASP A 68 10.07 51.76 23.86
C ASP A 68 8.75 51.75 23.07
N PHE A 69 8.18 50.57 22.79
CA PHE A 69 6.78 50.50 22.33
C PHE A 69 5.97 49.31 22.89
N PHE A 70 6.43 48.66 23.97
CA PHE A 70 5.70 47.53 24.59
C PHE A 70 5.04 47.86 25.93
N ALA A 71 4.79 49.14 26.22
CA ALA A 71 4.17 49.56 27.48
C ALA A 71 2.75 50.14 27.31
N LYS A 72 1.91 49.64 26.39
CA LYS A 72 0.48 50.03 26.40
C LYS A 72 -0.54 49.13 25.69
N ARG A 73 -0.43 47.79 25.76
CA ARG A 73 -1.58 46.90 25.43
C ARG A 73 -1.62 45.66 26.33
N ARG A 74 -1.68 45.86 27.65
CA ARG A 74 -2.21 44.87 28.58
C ARG A 74 -3.73 44.86 28.41
N LYS A 75 -4.27 43.72 27.94
CA LYS A 75 -5.70 43.33 27.77
C LYS A 75 -6.04 42.92 26.33
N LEU A 76 -5.24 42.07 25.70
CA LEU A 76 -5.72 41.22 24.60
C LEU A 76 -4.78 40.03 24.32
N VAL A 77 -4.35 39.30 25.35
CA VAL A 77 -3.39 38.17 25.18
C VAL A 77 -4.03 36.81 25.47
N LEU A 78 -5.27 36.74 25.98
CA LEU A 78 -5.88 35.45 26.35
C LEU A 78 -6.63 34.71 25.22
N VAL A 79 -6.90 35.35 24.08
CA VAL A 79 -7.66 34.72 22.98
C VAL A 79 -6.75 34.06 21.93
N GLY A 80 -5.49 34.50 21.79
CA GLY A 80 -4.57 33.97 20.77
C GLY A 80 -4.01 32.57 21.06
N ALA A 81 -3.84 32.22 22.34
CA ALA A 81 -3.22 30.95 22.72
C ALA A 81 -4.12 29.73 22.46
N ALA A 82 -5.44 29.86 22.63
CA ALA A 82 -6.38 28.75 22.42
C ALA A 82 -6.50 28.36 20.94
N CYS A 83 -6.53 29.33 20.02
CA CYS A 83 -6.56 29.04 18.58
C CYS A 83 -5.28 28.35 18.10
N PHE A 84 -4.11 28.74 18.62
CA PHE A 84 -2.85 28.10 18.25
C PHE A 84 -2.77 26.64 18.73
N CYS A 85 -3.23 26.35 19.96
CA CYS A 85 -3.28 24.97 20.46
C CYS A 85 -4.29 24.11 19.68
N MET A 86 -5.45 24.65 19.29
CA MET A 86 -6.41 23.92 18.45
C MET A 86 -5.84 23.63 17.05
N LEU A 87 -5.16 24.59 16.42
CA LEU A 87 -4.52 24.36 15.12
C LEU A 87 -3.35 23.36 15.22
N ALA A 88 -2.54 23.43 16.28
CA ALA A 88 -1.46 22.47 16.51
C ALA A 88 -2.01 21.06 16.79
N ALA A 89 -3.10 20.94 17.55
CA ALA A 89 -3.75 19.65 17.82
C ALA A 89 -4.40 19.05 16.57
N ILE A 90 -4.95 19.88 15.66
CA ILE A 90 -5.49 19.41 14.38
C ILE A 90 -4.35 18.96 13.46
N LEU A 91 -3.27 19.73 13.35
CA LEU A 91 -2.13 19.37 12.52
C LEU A 91 -1.41 18.10 13.03
N LEU A 92 -1.30 17.93 14.34
CA LEU A 92 -0.73 16.72 14.95
C LEU A 92 -1.71 15.52 14.92
N GLY A 93 -3.01 15.79 15.08
CA GLY A 93 -4.06 14.75 15.10
C GLY A 93 -4.34 14.14 13.74
N VAL A 94 -4.28 14.93 12.66
CA VAL A 94 -4.48 14.45 11.28
C VAL A 94 -3.37 13.48 10.85
N TRP A 95 -2.15 13.62 11.38
CA TRP A 95 -1.06 12.69 11.08
C TRP A 95 -1.08 11.39 11.89
N ALA A 96 -1.80 11.35 13.02
CA ALA A 96 -1.79 10.21 13.92
C ALA A 96 -2.97 9.24 13.74
N GLY A 97 -4.05 9.64 13.05
CA GLY A 97 -5.37 9.01 13.24
C GLY A 97 -5.88 8.01 12.19
N ASN A 98 -5.40 8.01 10.94
CA ASN A 98 -6.28 7.54 9.85
C ASN A 98 -6.05 6.14 9.25
N SER A 99 -5.24 5.26 9.83
CA SER A 99 -4.87 4.01 9.11
C SER A 99 -5.59 2.72 9.52
N SER A 100 -6.45 2.71 10.55
CA SER A 100 -6.91 1.43 11.12
C SER A 100 -8.35 1.01 10.76
N SER A 101 -9.26 1.93 10.45
CA SER A 101 -10.69 1.60 10.15
C SER A 101 -11.00 1.48 8.66
N GLU A 102 -10.14 2.01 7.78
CA GLU A 102 -10.30 1.93 6.32
C GLU A 102 -9.88 0.56 5.75
N GLY A 103 -9.06 -0.20 6.51
CA GLY A 103 -8.53 -1.48 6.08
C GLY A 103 -9.60 -2.56 5.85
N ASP A 104 -10.65 -2.63 6.66
CA ASP A 104 -11.60 -3.75 6.57
C ASP A 104 -12.58 -3.61 5.39
N LEU A 105 -12.99 -2.39 5.04
CA LEU A 105 -13.78 -2.14 3.82
C LEU A 105 -12.92 -2.32 2.55
N GLN A 106 -11.63 -1.96 2.61
CA GLN A 106 -10.68 -2.24 1.52
C GLN A 106 -10.47 -3.75 1.32
N MET A 107 -10.44 -4.56 2.39
CA MET A 107 -10.25 -6.01 2.25
C MET A 107 -11.39 -6.70 1.49
N VAL A 108 -12.65 -6.26 1.68
CA VAL A 108 -13.80 -6.82 0.93
C VAL A 108 -13.70 -6.47 -0.55
N SER A 109 -13.34 -5.22 -0.88
CA SER A 109 -13.11 -4.77 -2.26
C SER A 109 -11.98 -5.55 -2.93
N ILE A 110 -10.84 -5.68 -2.25
CA ILE A 110 -9.66 -6.40 -2.72
C ILE A 110 -9.99 -7.88 -2.98
N ARG A 111 -10.75 -8.51 -2.08
CA ARG A 111 -11.16 -9.91 -2.25
C ARG A 111 -12.03 -10.11 -3.48
N LYS A 112 -12.98 -9.21 -3.73
CA LYS A 112 -13.83 -9.25 -4.92
C LYS A 112 -12.98 -9.07 -6.18
N CYS A 113 -12.15 -8.03 -6.23
CA CYS A 113 -11.25 -7.75 -7.35
C CYS A 113 -10.34 -8.95 -7.65
N PHE A 114 -9.75 -9.54 -6.62
CA PHE A 114 -8.92 -10.72 -6.76
C PHE A 114 -9.69 -11.91 -7.34
N SER A 115 -10.89 -12.22 -6.83
CA SER A 115 -11.70 -13.34 -7.36
C SER A 115 -12.08 -13.14 -8.83
N GLU A 116 -12.29 -11.90 -9.26
CA GLU A 116 -12.55 -11.57 -10.66
C GLU A 116 -11.29 -11.76 -11.52
N ILE A 117 -10.13 -11.34 -11.04
CA ILE A 117 -8.85 -11.52 -11.76
C ILE A 117 -8.46 -13.00 -11.83
N GLU A 118 -8.60 -13.75 -10.75
CA GLU A 118 -8.34 -15.19 -10.71
C GLU A 118 -9.25 -15.93 -11.72
N SER A 119 -10.50 -15.51 -11.88
CA SER A 119 -11.40 -16.07 -12.89
C SER A 119 -10.96 -15.81 -14.34
N LEU A 120 -10.16 -14.76 -14.56
CA LEU A 120 -9.60 -14.41 -15.88
C LEU A 120 -8.28 -15.16 -16.14
N PHE A 121 -7.50 -15.42 -15.08
CA PHE A 121 -6.16 -16.00 -15.16
C PHE A 121 -6.02 -17.19 -14.19
N PRO A 122 -6.78 -18.28 -14.40
CA PRO A 122 -6.83 -19.40 -13.47
C PRO A 122 -5.44 -20.01 -13.30
N ASN A 123 -5.00 -20.16 -12.05
CA ASN A 123 -3.69 -20.70 -11.67
C ASN A 123 -2.48 -19.98 -12.28
N GLN A 124 -2.63 -18.74 -12.76
CA GLN A 124 -1.53 -17.96 -13.33
C GLN A 124 -1.19 -16.72 -12.50
N VAL A 125 -2.10 -16.23 -11.68
CA VAL A 125 -1.84 -15.04 -10.84
C VAL A 125 -0.76 -15.39 -9.82
N GLN A 126 0.38 -14.71 -9.85
CA GLN A 126 1.40 -14.81 -8.80
C GLN A 126 1.23 -13.73 -7.75
N SER A 127 1.04 -12.49 -8.20
CA SER A 127 0.74 -11.37 -7.32
C SER A 127 0.03 -10.23 -8.03
N ILE A 128 -0.66 -9.40 -7.27
CA ILE A 128 -1.14 -8.08 -7.67
C ILE A 128 -0.38 -7.07 -6.83
N ALA A 129 0.45 -6.25 -7.47
CA ALA A 129 1.22 -5.21 -6.80
C ALA A 129 0.53 -3.86 -6.98
N PHE A 130 0.42 -3.12 -5.87
CA PHE A 130 -0.08 -1.75 -5.83
C PHE A 130 1.06 -0.87 -5.32
N ASP A 131 1.72 -0.19 -6.24
CA ASP A 131 2.85 0.69 -5.96
C ASP A 131 2.65 2.07 -6.61
N ASN A 132 3.73 2.85 -6.71
CA ASN A 132 3.70 4.19 -7.27
C ASN A 132 3.41 4.23 -8.79
N GLN A 133 3.49 3.10 -9.49
CA GLN A 133 3.10 2.97 -10.90
C GLN A 133 1.63 2.59 -11.08
N GLY A 134 0.94 2.27 -9.99
CA GLY A 134 -0.44 1.80 -9.98
C GLY A 134 -0.55 0.27 -9.86
N PRO A 135 -1.78 -0.26 -9.92
CA PRO A 135 -2.05 -1.67 -9.82
C PRO A 135 -1.53 -2.37 -11.07
N HIS A 136 -0.71 -3.40 -10.88
CA HIS A 136 -0.28 -4.26 -11.96
C HIS A 136 -0.29 -5.72 -11.54
N LEU A 137 -0.58 -6.58 -12.52
CA LEU A 137 -0.72 -8.01 -12.34
C LEU A 137 0.60 -8.70 -12.72
N VAL A 138 1.11 -9.53 -11.84
CA VAL A 138 2.24 -10.41 -12.09
C VAL A 138 1.69 -11.81 -12.33
N LEU A 139 1.89 -12.32 -13.55
CA LEU A 139 1.45 -13.64 -13.97
C LEU A 139 2.65 -14.58 -14.11
N ALA A 140 2.41 -15.86 -13.82
CA ALA A 140 3.31 -16.94 -14.19
C ALA A 140 3.24 -17.17 -15.71
N ASP A 141 4.34 -17.66 -16.29
CA ASP A 141 4.38 -18.04 -17.70
C ASP A 141 3.43 -19.22 -18.02
N ARG A 142 3.04 -19.99 -17.00
CA ARG A 142 2.20 -21.18 -17.10
C ARG A 142 1.15 -21.18 -15.98
N PRO A 143 0.00 -21.88 -16.15
CA PRO A 143 -1.03 -22.01 -15.12
C PRO A 143 -0.65 -23.02 -14.03
N ASP A 144 0.50 -22.83 -13.41
CA ASP A 144 1.08 -23.73 -12.40
C ASP A 144 1.13 -23.15 -10.99
N VAL A 145 0.54 -21.95 -10.77
CA VAL A 145 0.36 -21.40 -9.43
C VAL A 145 -0.72 -22.18 -8.70
N PRO A 146 -0.41 -22.82 -7.56
CA PRO A 146 -1.39 -23.62 -6.84
C PRO A 146 -2.51 -22.73 -6.30
N ALA A 147 -3.75 -23.24 -6.33
CA ALA A 147 -4.88 -22.63 -5.65
C ALA A 147 -4.59 -22.59 -4.14
N ALA A 148 -4.19 -21.43 -3.66
CA ALA A 148 -3.82 -21.19 -2.28
C ALA A 148 -4.61 -20.00 -1.73
N THR A 149 -4.65 -19.88 -0.41
CA THR A 149 -5.28 -18.73 0.23
C THR A 149 -4.51 -17.45 -0.13
N PRO A 150 -5.17 -16.44 -0.73
CA PRO A 150 -4.50 -15.19 -1.04
C PRO A 150 -4.16 -14.42 0.25
N LEU A 151 -3.02 -13.76 0.24
CA LEU A 151 -2.43 -13.04 1.35
C LEU A 151 -2.29 -11.58 0.95
N TYR A 152 -2.82 -10.69 1.78
CA TYR A 152 -2.58 -9.26 1.66
C TYR A 152 -1.35 -8.88 2.48
N VAL A 153 -0.43 -8.15 1.86
CA VAL A 153 0.80 -7.65 2.49
C VAL A 153 0.96 -6.18 2.16
N ARG A 154 1.08 -5.33 3.17
CA ARG A 154 1.35 -3.89 3.05
C ARG A 154 2.64 -3.54 3.76
N ILE A 155 3.55 -2.91 3.04
CA ILE A 155 4.90 -2.59 3.52
C ILE A 155 5.15 -1.13 3.26
N CYS A 156 5.28 -0.36 4.34
CA CYS A 156 5.51 1.07 4.31
C CYS A 156 6.94 1.36 4.78
N GLY A 157 7.70 2.05 3.94
CA GLY A 157 9.05 2.51 4.24
C GLY A 157 9.24 3.99 3.87
N PRO A 158 10.49 4.47 3.84
CA PRO A 158 10.79 5.86 3.50
C PRO A 158 10.36 6.29 2.09
N ALA A 159 10.27 5.35 1.15
CA ALA A 159 9.87 5.60 -0.24
C ALA A 159 8.34 5.53 -0.47
N GLY A 160 7.56 5.29 0.59
CA GLY A 160 6.11 5.12 0.53
C GLY A 160 5.64 3.72 0.92
N CYS A 161 4.37 3.44 0.63
CA CYS A 161 3.75 2.14 0.91
C CYS A 161 3.54 1.35 -0.39
N GLN A 162 3.98 0.10 -0.39
CA GLN A 162 3.63 -0.89 -1.40
C GLN A 162 2.64 -1.88 -0.79
N ARG A 163 1.67 -2.32 -1.59
CA ARG A 163 0.72 -3.37 -1.20
C ARG A 163 0.78 -4.50 -2.21
N PHE A 164 0.57 -5.71 -1.73
CA PHE A 164 0.60 -6.92 -2.52
C PHE A 164 -0.59 -7.79 -2.14
N VAL A 165 -1.24 -8.38 -3.14
CA VAL A 165 -2.06 -9.57 -2.96
C VAL A 165 -1.29 -10.71 -3.60
N THR A 166 -0.89 -11.72 -2.82
CA THR A 166 0.02 -12.77 -3.26
C THR A 166 -0.29 -14.09 -2.53
N PHE A 167 0.54 -15.11 -2.70
CA PHE A 167 0.35 -16.43 -2.07
C PHE A 167 1.60 -16.86 -1.32
N SER A 168 1.46 -17.89 -0.48
CA SER A 168 2.61 -18.50 0.16
C SER A 168 3.57 -19.09 -0.88
N GLY A 169 4.87 -18.92 -0.67
CA GLY A 169 5.96 -19.34 -1.56
C GLY A 169 6.25 -18.34 -2.69
N GLN A 170 5.49 -17.25 -2.81
CA GLN A 170 5.72 -16.23 -3.82
C GLN A 170 6.74 -15.20 -3.34
N LYS A 171 7.44 -14.59 -4.30
CA LYS A 171 8.42 -13.54 -4.05
C LYS A 171 7.86 -12.17 -4.40
N VAL A 172 8.11 -11.19 -3.54
CA VAL A 172 7.78 -9.78 -3.78
C VAL A 172 9.05 -8.94 -3.70
N GLN A 173 9.11 -7.88 -4.51
CA GLN A 173 10.25 -6.96 -4.51
C GLN A 173 9.91 -5.70 -3.73
N ILE A 174 10.82 -5.30 -2.85
CA ILE A 174 10.71 -4.07 -2.06
C ILE A 174 12.03 -3.36 -2.12
N ASN A 175 12.04 -2.23 -2.84
CA ASN A 175 13.27 -1.55 -3.20
C ASN A 175 14.23 -2.51 -3.93
N ALA A 176 15.37 -2.84 -3.32
CA ALA A 176 16.34 -3.79 -3.86
C ALA A 176 16.28 -5.18 -3.21
N ASP A 177 15.41 -5.37 -2.21
CA ASP A 177 15.29 -6.63 -1.49
C ASP A 177 14.18 -7.50 -2.11
N THR A 178 14.47 -8.80 -2.30
CA THR A 178 13.46 -9.80 -2.65
C THR A 178 13.05 -10.53 -1.38
N LEU A 179 11.76 -10.54 -1.08
CA LEU A 179 11.19 -11.22 0.07
C LEU A 179 10.30 -12.36 -0.39
N GLU A 180 10.41 -13.49 0.28
CA GLU A 180 9.47 -14.60 0.13
C GLU A 180 8.35 -14.47 1.17
N VAL A 181 7.11 -14.60 0.71
CA VAL A 181 5.92 -14.57 1.56
C VAL A 181 5.58 -16.00 1.93
N LEU A 182 5.50 -16.31 3.22
CA LEU A 182 5.21 -17.66 3.71
C LEU A 182 4.01 -17.61 4.65
N LEU A 183 3.09 -18.56 4.51
CA LEU A 183 2.04 -18.81 5.49
C LEU A 183 2.46 -20.02 6.33
N ASP A 184 2.54 -19.86 7.65
CA ASP A 184 2.86 -20.97 8.53
C ASP A 184 1.61 -21.81 8.90
N HIS A 185 1.84 -22.90 9.64
CA HIS A 185 0.79 -23.81 10.09
C HIS A 185 -0.17 -23.19 11.13
N GLN A 186 0.19 -22.05 11.74
CA GLN A 186 -0.63 -21.31 12.70
C GLN A 186 -1.39 -20.16 12.02
N GLY A 187 -1.31 -20.05 10.68
CA GLY A 187 -1.91 -18.98 9.91
C GLY A 187 -1.19 -17.64 10.04
N GLN A 188 0.02 -17.61 10.60
CA GLN A 188 0.86 -16.41 10.62
C GLN A 188 1.55 -16.24 9.27
N ILE A 189 1.67 -15.00 8.84
CA ILE A 189 2.36 -14.65 7.61
C ILE A 189 3.77 -14.21 7.98
N MET A 190 4.76 -14.85 7.35
CA MET A 190 6.16 -14.51 7.45
C MET A 190 6.65 -13.86 6.16
N LEU A 191 7.52 -12.88 6.30
CA LEU A 191 8.30 -12.33 5.19
C LEU A 191 9.75 -12.66 5.44
N VAL A 192 10.36 -13.38 4.50
CA VAL A 192 11.73 -13.87 4.63
C VAL A 192 12.56 -13.28 3.50
N GLY A 193 13.53 -12.45 3.86
CA GLY A 193 14.51 -11.90 2.94
C GLY A 193 15.94 -12.26 3.35
N PRO A 194 16.94 -11.92 2.53
CA PRO A 194 18.35 -12.19 2.82
C PRO A 194 18.85 -11.51 4.11
N ARG A 195 18.24 -10.38 4.48
CA ARG A 195 18.71 -9.50 5.56
C ARG A 195 17.76 -9.37 6.74
N TRP A 196 16.55 -9.91 6.64
CA TRP A 196 15.57 -9.81 7.70
C TRP A 196 14.45 -10.84 7.56
N VAL A 197 13.89 -11.19 8.70
CA VAL A 197 12.71 -12.05 8.84
C VAL A 197 11.69 -11.27 9.65
N TRP A 198 10.45 -11.30 9.19
CA TRP A 198 9.32 -10.73 9.89
C TRP A 198 8.19 -11.75 9.99
N THR A 199 7.37 -11.65 11.04
CA THR A 199 6.17 -12.47 11.22
C THR A 199 5.03 -11.60 11.72
N SER A 200 3.80 -11.87 11.26
CA SER A 200 2.59 -11.20 11.73
C SER A 200 2.32 -11.41 13.23
N GLY A 201 2.90 -12.45 13.84
CA GLY A 201 2.73 -12.77 15.26
C GLY A 201 3.54 -11.90 16.22
N GLN A 202 4.44 -11.02 15.72
CA GLN A 202 5.31 -10.18 16.56
C GLN A 202 5.33 -8.70 16.10
N PRO A 203 5.56 -7.73 17.01
CA PRO A 203 5.23 -6.34 16.73
C PRO A 203 6.10 -5.62 15.67
N VAL A 204 5.42 -5.29 14.56
CA VAL A 204 5.21 -3.99 13.88
C VAL A 204 6.37 -3.23 13.20
N ARG A 205 7.66 -3.43 13.50
CA ARG A 205 8.73 -2.79 12.70
C ARG A 205 9.97 -3.64 12.52
N VAL A 206 10.48 -3.66 11.30
CA VAL A 206 11.77 -4.27 10.96
C VAL A 206 12.61 -3.22 10.26
N GLY A 207 13.64 -2.73 10.96
CA GLY A 207 14.39 -1.55 10.54
C GLY A 207 13.48 -0.33 10.38
N GLY A 208 13.52 0.31 9.21
CA GLY A 208 12.69 1.46 8.86
C GLY A 208 11.32 1.12 8.28
N TYR A 209 10.93 -0.15 8.23
CA TYR A 209 9.69 -0.59 7.60
C TYR A 209 8.59 -0.89 8.62
N ARG A 210 7.37 -0.47 8.31
CA ARG A 210 6.13 -0.91 8.96
C ARG A 210 5.45 -1.92 8.05
N ILE A 211 5.12 -3.08 8.61
CA ILE A 211 4.61 -4.22 7.86
C ILE A 211 3.27 -4.64 8.47
N GLU A 212 2.30 -4.84 7.59
CA GLU A 212 0.98 -5.36 7.89
C GLU A 212 0.72 -6.52 6.94
N ALA A 213 0.30 -7.68 7.45
CA ALA A 213 -0.06 -8.81 6.62
C ALA A 213 -1.32 -9.46 7.17
N LYS A 214 -2.24 -9.84 6.28
CA LYS A 214 -3.50 -10.51 6.60
C LYS A 214 -3.81 -11.57 5.58
N SER A 215 -4.33 -12.71 6.04
CA SER A 215 -4.92 -13.69 5.15
C SER A 215 -6.25 -13.15 4.61
N LEU A 216 -6.51 -13.38 3.32
CA LEU A 216 -7.80 -13.09 2.69
C LEU A 216 -8.72 -14.33 2.68
N ALA A 217 -8.35 -15.39 3.41
CA ALA A 217 -9.30 -16.46 3.76
C ALA A 217 -10.52 -15.84 4.44
N GLY A 218 -11.70 -16.36 4.09
CA GLY A 218 -12.94 -15.84 4.62
C GLY A 218 -12.96 -15.88 6.15
N ALA A 219 -13.03 -14.70 6.77
CA ALA A 219 -13.87 -14.54 7.94
C ALA A 219 -15.31 -14.79 7.47
N SER A 220 -15.70 -16.06 7.46
CA SER A 220 -17.10 -16.48 7.42
C SER A 220 -17.70 -16.35 8.80
#